data_AF-A0A1V4QYW6-F1
#
_entry.id   AF-A0A1V4QYW6-F1
#
_cell.length_a   1.000
_cell.length_b   1.000
_cell.length_c   1.000
_cell.angle_alpha   90.00
_cell.angle_beta   90.00
_cell.angle_gamma   90.00
#
_symmetry.space_group_name_H-M   'P 1'
#
loop_
_entity.id
_entity.type
_entity.pdbx_description
1 polymer ?
#
loop_
_entity_poly.entity_id
_entity_poly.type
_entity_poly.pdbx_seq_one_letter_code
_entity_poly.pdbx_strand_id
1 'polypeptide(L)'
;MIEAELSKICADDSLSETECAERRVEYAEQHHAGEWFRIALRLHSGYEEKSLEADMWTIYLVDDENIMYEPTAVTSDSVEKVTRKIYSEFHNMTMERTLFSRNIDLYFPKTTFFGKALLDEHTHSLKLILARHKRTAGEAEWRFYRE
;
A
#
# COMPACT_ATOMS: atom_id res chain seq x y z
N MET A 1 0.36 -11.76 6.77
CA MET A 1 -0.25 -10.71 5.93
C MET A 1 -0.60 -11.27 4.55
N ILE A 2 0.38 -11.77 3.78
CA ILE A 2 0.14 -12.46 2.48
C ILE A 2 -0.83 -13.66 2.61
N GLU A 3 -0.64 -14.54 3.60
CA GLU A 3 -1.56 -15.67 3.84
C GLU A 3 -2.98 -15.23 4.24
N ALA A 4 -3.14 -14.09 4.90
CA ALA A 4 -4.46 -13.58 5.28
C ALA A 4 -5.22 -13.03 4.06
N GLU A 5 -4.53 -12.35 3.14
CA GLU A 5 -5.12 -11.93 1.86
C GLU A 5 -5.45 -13.12 0.96
N LEU A 6 -4.54 -14.08 0.83
CA LEU A 6 -4.76 -15.29 0.05
C LEU A 6 -5.91 -16.13 0.62
N SER A 7 -6.00 -16.25 1.95
CA SER A 7 -7.12 -16.95 2.60
C SER A 7 -8.45 -16.24 2.35
N LYS A 8 -8.45 -14.90 2.33
CA LYS A 8 -9.63 -14.11 2.00
C LYS A 8 -10.04 -14.30 0.54
N ILE A 9 -9.10 -14.23 -0.40
CA ILE A 9 -9.38 -14.46 -1.84
C ILE A 9 -9.93 -15.87 -2.06
N CYS A 10 -9.29 -16.88 -1.48
CA CYS A 10 -9.78 -18.26 -1.61
C CYS A 10 -11.16 -18.47 -0.99
N ALA A 11 -11.48 -17.77 0.10
CA ALA A 11 -12.79 -17.83 0.73
C ALA A 11 -13.87 -17.06 -0.07
N ASP A 12 -13.56 -15.86 -0.56
CA ASP A 12 -14.49 -15.03 -1.33
C ASP A 12 -14.81 -15.66 -2.69
N ASP A 13 -13.82 -16.26 -3.37
CA ASP A 13 -13.97 -16.92 -4.66
C ASP A 13 -14.47 -18.39 -4.55
N SER A 14 -14.67 -18.90 -3.32
CA SER A 14 -15.06 -20.29 -3.05
C SER A 14 -14.18 -21.34 -3.77
N LEU A 15 -12.88 -21.08 -3.83
CA LEU A 15 -11.92 -21.93 -4.55
C LEU A 15 -11.72 -23.26 -3.83
N SER A 16 -11.50 -24.33 -4.61
CA SER A 16 -11.03 -25.60 -4.06
C SER A 16 -9.62 -25.46 -3.47
N GLU A 17 -9.21 -26.40 -2.62
CA GLU A 17 -7.89 -26.38 -1.99
C GLU A 17 -6.75 -26.38 -3.02
N THR A 18 -6.93 -27.09 -4.13
CA THR A 18 -5.97 -27.14 -5.24
C THR A 18 -5.88 -25.81 -5.98
N GLU A 19 -7.02 -25.20 -6.34
CA GLU A 19 -7.05 -23.89 -7.01
C GLU A 19 -6.48 -22.79 -6.10
N CYS A 20 -6.76 -22.87 -4.79
CA CYS A 20 -6.18 -21.95 -3.83
C CYS A 20 -4.66 -22.13 -3.75
N ALA A 21 -4.14 -23.37 -3.78
CA ALA A 21 -2.70 -23.62 -3.80
C ALA A 21 -2.03 -23.08 -5.07
N GLU A 22 -2.64 -23.27 -6.25
CA GLU A 22 -2.16 -22.68 -7.51
C GLU A 22 -2.14 -21.15 -7.42
N ARG A 23 -3.21 -20.55 -6.88
CA ARG A 23 -3.28 -19.09 -6.69
C ARG A 23 -2.21 -18.57 -5.74
N ARG A 24 -1.82 -19.33 -4.70
CA ARG A 24 -0.70 -18.95 -3.83
C ARG A 24 0.61 -18.88 -4.60
N VAL A 25 0.85 -19.82 -5.53
CA VAL A 25 2.05 -19.82 -6.37
C VAL A 25 2.05 -18.63 -7.31
N GLU A 26 0.95 -18.43 -8.06
CA GLU A 26 0.80 -17.29 -8.97
C GLU A 26 1.00 -15.96 -8.25
N TYR A 27 0.40 -15.81 -7.05
CA TYR A 27 0.56 -14.61 -6.24
C TYR A 27 2.01 -14.40 -5.80
N ALA A 28 2.69 -15.46 -5.35
CA ALA A 28 4.08 -15.37 -4.92
C ALA A 28 5.01 -14.97 -6.07
N GLU A 29 4.76 -15.49 -7.27
CA GLU A 29 5.48 -15.14 -8.50
C GLU A 29 5.20 -13.70 -8.92
N GLN A 30 3.91 -13.31 -9.00
CA GLN A 30 3.49 -11.95 -9.39
C GLN A 30 4.11 -10.87 -8.50
N HIS A 31 4.24 -11.15 -7.20
CA HIS A 31 4.71 -10.19 -6.21
C HIS A 31 6.17 -10.39 -5.80
N HIS A 32 6.92 -11.27 -6.47
CA HIS A 32 8.31 -11.59 -6.16
C HIS A 32 8.54 -11.83 -4.66
N ALA A 33 7.63 -12.56 -4.01
CA ALA A 33 7.53 -12.65 -2.56
C ALA A 33 8.77 -13.27 -1.87
N GLY A 34 9.67 -13.90 -2.64
CA GLY A 34 10.97 -14.36 -2.16
C GLY A 34 11.94 -13.21 -1.86
N GLU A 35 12.01 -12.22 -2.76
CA GLU A 35 13.03 -11.16 -2.76
C GLU A 35 12.51 -9.86 -2.14
N TRP A 36 11.24 -9.55 -2.36
CA TRP A 36 10.64 -8.29 -1.96
C TRP A 36 9.56 -8.50 -0.91
N PHE A 37 9.29 -7.45 -0.14
CA PHE A 37 8.07 -7.36 0.66
C PHE A 37 7.20 -6.23 0.12
N ARG A 38 5.89 -6.38 0.32
CA ARG A 38 4.88 -5.49 -0.22
C ARG A 38 4.22 -4.68 0.89
N ILE A 39 4.04 -3.39 0.63
CA ILE A 39 3.15 -2.53 1.39
C ILE A 39 2.01 -2.12 0.47
N ALA A 40 0.81 -2.60 0.76
CA ALA A 40 -0.41 -2.23 0.04
C ALA A 40 -1.02 -0.98 0.67
N LEU A 41 -1.24 0.05 -0.15
CA LEU A 41 -1.87 1.30 0.22
C LEU A 41 -3.21 1.44 -0.48
N ARG A 42 -4.22 1.92 0.25
CA ARG A 42 -5.48 2.38 -0.33
C ARG A 42 -5.58 3.89 -0.15
N LEU A 43 -5.53 4.63 -1.25
CA LEU A 43 -5.64 6.08 -1.27
C LEU A 43 -7.07 6.50 -1.59
N HIS A 44 -7.52 7.58 -0.95
CA HIS A 44 -8.83 8.18 -1.16
C HIS A 44 -8.71 9.69 -1.37
N SER A 45 -9.43 10.22 -2.36
CA SER A 45 -9.46 11.66 -2.63
C SER A 45 -10.86 12.13 -2.98
N GLY A 46 -11.27 13.24 -2.36
CA GLY A 46 -12.51 13.94 -2.72
C GLY A 46 -12.30 15.08 -3.72
N TYR A 47 -11.07 15.26 -4.23
CA TYR A 47 -10.69 16.41 -5.04
C TYR A 47 -10.48 16.02 -6.51
N GLU A 48 -9.44 15.24 -6.80
CA GLU A 48 -9.09 14.86 -8.17
C GLU A 48 -8.49 13.45 -8.22
N GLU A 49 -8.74 12.74 -9.32
CA GLU A 49 -8.13 11.45 -9.63
C GLU A 49 -6.61 11.50 -9.60
N LYS A 50 -6.02 12.57 -10.18
CA LYS A 50 -4.57 12.76 -10.24
C LYS A 50 -3.89 12.73 -8.89
N SER A 51 -4.58 13.14 -7.82
CA SER A 51 -4.02 13.09 -6.46
C SER A 51 -3.79 11.66 -5.94
N LEU A 52 -4.30 10.64 -6.65
CA LEU A 52 -4.10 9.22 -6.35
C LEU A 52 -3.00 8.58 -7.22
N GLU A 53 -2.38 9.32 -8.13
CA GLU A 53 -1.27 8.83 -8.92
C GLU A 53 -0.01 8.72 -8.06
N ALA A 54 0.71 7.59 -8.17
CA ALA A 54 1.93 7.36 -7.39
C ALA A 54 3.02 8.40 -7.70
N ASP A 55 3.10 8.84 -8.96
CA ASP A 55 4.10 9.82 -9.45
C ASP A 55 3.94 11.22 -8.85
N MET A 56 2.78 11.52 -8.25
CA MET A 56 2.52 12.76 -7.54
C MET A 56 3.18 12.81 -6.16
N TRP A 57 3.62 11.65 -5.65
CA TRP A 57 4.13 11.48 -4.30
C TRP A 57 5.59 11.03 -4.33
N THR A 58 6.38 11.58 -3.40
CA THR A 58 7.65 11.00 -3.01
C THR A 58 7.38 9.99 -1.91
N ILE A 59 7.59 8.70 -2.21
CA ILE A 59 7.27 7.58 -1.30
C ILE A 59 8.56 6.87 -0.91
N TYR A 60 8.83 6.73 0.37
CA TYR A 60 10.02 6.04 0.88
C TYR A 60 9.80 5.48 2.29
N LEU A 61 10.59 4.48 2.65
CA LEU A 61 10.73 4.01 4.02
C LEU A 61 11.88 4.73 4.72
N VAL A 62 11.79 4.88 6.03
CA VAL A 62 12.85 5.34 6.92
C VAL A 62 13.01 4.31 8.04
N ASP A 63 14.23 3.84 8.28
CA ASP A 63 14.51 2.95 9.42
C ASP A 63 14.90 3.73 10.69
N ASP A 64 15.23 2.99 11.76
CA ASP A 64 15.67 3.51 13.05
C ASP A 64 17.02 4.26 12.99
N GLU A 65 17.83 4.02 11.95
CA GLU A 65 19.08 4.73 11.68
C GLU A 65 18.87 5.99 10.82
N ASN A 66 17.61 6.33 10.49
CA ASN A 66 17.22 7.39 9.57
C ASN A 66 17.70 7.20 8.12
N ILE A 67 17.95 5.96 7.71
CA ILE A 67 18.28 5.64 6.32
C ILE A 67 16.99 5.58 5.52
N MET A 68 16.98 6.24 4.36
CA MET A 68 15.83 6.29 3.46
C MET A 68 15.93 5.22 2.38
N TYR A 69 14.83 4.51 2.14
CA TYR A 69 14.73 3.47 1.11
C TYR A 69 13.58 3.78 0.16
N GLU A 70 13.87 3.86 -1.13
CA GLU A 70 12.86 4.00 -2.17
C GLU A 70 12.29 2.63 -2.56
N PRO A 71 11.02 2.54 -3.00
CA PRO A 71 10.46 1.30 -3.51
C PRO A 71 11.19 0.87 -4.79
N THR A 72 11.51 -0.42 -4.90
CA THR A 72 12.06 -1.03 -6.12
C THR A 72 11.05 -1.01 -7.25
N ALA A 73 9.78 -1.21 -6.92
CA ALA A 73 8.67 -1.15 -7.87
C ALA A 73 7.44 -0.55 -7.21
N VAL A 74 6.64 0.14 -8.00
CA VAL A 74 5.33 0.67 -7.61
C VAL A 74 4.33 0.24 -8.67
N THR A 75 3.28 -0.47 -8.23
CA THR A 75 2.16 -0.82 -9.11
C THR A 75 0.90 -0.17 -8.60
N SER A 76 0.01 0.21 -9.50
CA SER A 76 -1.23 0.87 -9.14
C SER A 76 -2.36 0.35 -10.01
N ASP A 77 -3.52 0.12 -9.41
CA ASP A 77 -4.70 -0.35 -10.13
C ASP A 77 -5.42 0.80 -10.84
N SER A 78 -6.61 0.53 -11.38
CA SER A 78 -7.47 1.56 -11.95
C SER A 78 -8.19 2.34 -10.85
N VAL A 79 -8.50 3.61 -11.12
CA VAL A 79 -9.20 4.45 -10.14
C VAL A 79 -10.68 4.11 -10.08
N GLU A 80 -11.16 3.80 -8.88
CA GLU A 80 -12.57 3.65 -8.56
C GLU A 80 -13.19 5.03 -8.29
N LYS A 81 -14.27 5.37 -9.02
CA LYS A 81 -15.00 6.63 -8.84
C LYS A 81 -16.40 6.37 -8.32
N VAL A 82 -16.71 6.89 -7.13
CA VAL A 82 -18.04 6.83 -6.53
C VAL A 82 -18.59 8.24 -6.37
N THR A 83 -19.68 8.56 -7.07
CA THR A 83 -20.37 9.86 -6.92
C THR A 83 -21.65 9.67 -6.12
N ARG A 84 -21.82 10.45 -5.06
CA ARG A 84 -22.99 10.41 -4.18
C ARG A 84 -23.62 11.79 -4.05
N LYS A 85 -24.95 11.83 -4.01
CA LYS A 85 -25.72 13.04 -3.68
C LYS A 85 -25.82 13.15 -2.16
N ILE A 86 -25.29 14.23 -1.59
CA ILE A 86 -25.31 14.51 -0.16
C ILE A 86 -26.11 15.79 0.04
N TYR A 87 -27.13 15.72 0.89
CA TYR A 87 -27.85 16.91 1.32
C TYR A 87 -26.98 17.72 2.30
N SER A 88 -26.72 18.98 1.98
CA SER A 88 -26.05 19.92 2.87
C SER A 88 -27.09 20.79 3.54
N GLU A 89 -27.29 20.61 4.85
CA GLU A 89 -28.19 21.45 5.65
C GLU A 89 -27.72 22.91 5.66
N PHE A 90 -26.40 23.14 5.69
CA PHE A 90 -25.80 24.48 5.70
C PHE A 90 -26.09 25.27 4.42
N HIS A 91 -26.11 24.59 3.26
CA HIS A 91 -26.42 25.21 1.97
C HIS A 91 -27.87 25.01 1.53
N ASN A 92 -28.68 24.30 2.34
CA ASN A 92 -30.06 23.91 2.04
C ASN A 92 -30.24 23.33 0.62
N MET A 93 -29.27 22.52 0.18
CA MET A 93 -29.26 21.94 -1.17
C MET A 93 -28.56 20.58 -1.22
N THR A 94 -28.94 19.78 -2.21
CA THR A 94 -28.25 18.52 -2.54
C THR A 94 -27.02 18.81 -3.37
N MET A 95 -25.85 18.44 -2.85
CA MET A 95 -24.57 18.55 -3.52
C MET A 95 -24.12 17.18 -4.02
N GLU A 96 -23.45 17.14 -5.16
CA GLU A 96 -22.76 15.93 -5.62
C GLU A 96 -21.35 15.91 -5.05
N ARG A 97 -21.01 14.81 -4.37
CA ARG A 97 -19.66 14.55 -3.87
C ARG A 97 -19.12 13.32 -4.57
N THR A 98 -18.03 13.52 -5.29
CA THR A 98 -17.25 12.44 -5.88
C THR A 98 -16.14 12.04 -4.92
N LEU A 99 -15.99 10.73 -4.70
CA LEU A 99 -14.86 10.13 -4.02
C LEU A 99 -14.13 9.23 -5.02
N PHE A 100 -12.84 9.47 -5.17
CA PHE A 100 -11.92 8.64 -5.92
C PHE A 100 -11.19 7.71 -4.94
N SER A 101 -10.95 6.46 -5.34
CA SER A 101 -10.18 5.47 -4.58
C SER A 101 -9.22 4.74 -5.52
N ARG A 102 -8.02 4.41 -5.03
CA ARG A 102 -7.03 3.63 -5.78
C ARG A 102 -6.19 2.79 -4.82
N ASN A 103 -5.82 1.58 -5.24
CA ASN A 103 -4.81 0.79 -4.54
C ASN A 103 -3.43 0.98 -5.20
N ILE A 104 -2.41 1.12 -4.36
CA ILE A 104 -1.01 1.22 -4.75
C ILE A 104 -0.24 0.16 -3.97
N ASP A 105 0.44 -0.73 -4.68
CA ASP A 105 1.38 -1.65 -4.07
C ASP A 105 2.80 -1.10 -4.22
N LEU A 106 3.48 -1.01 -3.09
CA LEU A 106 4.88 -0.64 -3.00
C LEU A 106 5.72 -1.89 -2.71
N TYR A 107 6.73 -2.14 -3.52
CA TYR A 107 7.65 -3.26 -3.32
C TYR A 107 8.99 -2.74 -2.86
N PHE A 108 9.47 -3.27 -1.74
CA PHE A 108 10.77 -2.97 -1.18
C PHE A 108 11.60 -4.25 -1.12
N PRO A 109 12.92 -4.15 -1.32
CA PRO A 109 13.76 -5.33 -1.23
C PRO A 109 13.84 -5.78 0.22
N LYS A 110 13.73 -7.07 0.50
CA LYS A 110 13.92 -7.58 1.87
C LYS A 110 15.35 -7.33 2.35
N THR A 111 16.30 -7.36 1.43
CA THR A 111 17.71 -7.08 1.67
C THR A 111 18.17 -5.94 0.78
N THR A 112 18.70 -4.88 1.38
CA THR A 112 19.25 -3.73 0.67
C THR A 112 20.50 -4.10 -0.14
N PHE A 113 20.92 -3.20 -1.04
CA PHE A 113 22.16 -3.37 -1.81
C PHE A 113 23.41 -3.60 -0.92
N PHE A 114 23.40 -3.06 0.30
CA PHE A 114 24.49 -3.22 1.28
C PHE A 114 24.38 -4.50 2.12
N GLY A 115 23.42 -5.39 1.83
CA GLY A 115 23.22 -6.63 2.56
C GLY A 115 22.44 -6.50 3.87
N LYS A 116 21.99 -5.29 4.24
CA LYS A 116 21.10 -5.08 5.41
C LYS A 116 19.72 -5.63 5.12
N ALA A 117 19.19 -6.50 5.98
CA ALA A 117 17.82 -6.98 5.88
C ALA A 117 16.86 -5.99 6.56
N LEU A 118 15.84 -5.52 5.84
CA LEU A 118 14.92 -4.47 6.31
C LEU A 118 13.86 -4.96 7.31
N LEU A 119 13.69 -6.27 7.48
CA LEU A 119 12.69 -6.87 8.36
C LEU A 119 13.31 -7.89 9.33
N ASP A 120 14.61 -7.76 9.58
CA ASP A 120 15.34 -8.66 10.48
C ASP A 120 15.17 -8.31 11.96
N GLU A 121 15.94 -8.96 12.81
CA GLU A 121 15.94 -8.76 14.27
C GLU A 121 16.57 -7.42 14.69
N HIS A 122 17.38 -6.80 13.82
CA HIS A 122 18.07 -5.54 14.10
C HIS A 122 17.23 -4.32 13.70
N THR A 123 16.20 -4.51 12.89
CA THR A 123 15.29 -3.41 12.51
C THR A 123 14.23 -3.20 13.59
N HIS A 124 14.36 -2.12 14.37
CA HIS A 124 13.42 -1.80 15.45
C HIS A 124 12.18 -1.04 14.98
N SER A 125 12.32 -0.23 13.94
CA SER A 125 11.20 0.51 13.37
C SER A 125 11.36 0.74 11.89
N LEU A 126 10.24 0.74 11.17
CA LEU A 126 10.15 1.23 9.80
C LEU A 126 9.03 2.24 9.71
N LYS A 127 9.30 3.39 9.08
CA LYS A 127 8.33 4.43 8.83
C LYS A 127 8.15 4.64 7.33
N LEU A 128 6.94 4.41 6.83
CA LEU A 128 6.55 4.82 5.49
C LEU A 128 6.21 6.30 5.50
N ILE A 129 6.82 7.04 4.57
CA ILE A 129 6.57 8.46 4.34
C ILE A 129 5.96 8.64 2.95
N LEU A 130 4.86 9.38 2.90
CA LEU A 130 4.31 9.96 1.67
C LEU A 130 4.51 11.47 1.76
N ALA A 131 5.34 12.02 0.88
CA ALA A 131 5.65 13.44 0.84
C ALA A 131 5.32 14.06 -0.51
N ARG A 132 5.03 15.36 -0.52
CA ARG A 132 4.87 16.18 -1.73
C ARG A 132 5.52 17.53 -1.51
N HIS A 133 6.31 17.99 -2.48
CA HIS A 133 7.04 19.27 -2.41
C HIS A 133 7.81 19.46 -1.08
N LYS A 134 8.52 18.43 -0.62
CA LYS A 134 9.29 18.40 0.64
C LYS A 134 8.46 18.54 1.92
N ARG A 135 7.15 18.32 1.85
CA ARG A 135 6.27 18.25 3.03
C ARG A 135 5.68 16.86 3.15
N THR A 136 5.78 16.26 4.33
CA THR A 136 5.10 15.01 4.66
C THR A 136 3.59 15.24 4.63
N ALA A 137 2.90 14.48 3.77
CA ALA A 137 1.45 14.48 3.67
C ALA A 137 0.82 13.35 4.51
N GLY A 138 1.54 12.24 4.69
CA GLY A 138 1.13 11.14 5.54
C GLY A 138 2.32 10.27 5.93
N GLU A 139 2.22 9.64 7.09
CA GLU A 139 3.19 8.66 7.56
C GLU A 139 2.52 7.49 8.28
N ALA A 140 3.16 6.33 8.24
CA ALA A 140 2.79 5.15 9.00
C ALA A 140 4.06 4.52 9.56
N GLU A 141 4.08 4.19 10.85
CA GLU A 141 5.24 3.64 11.54
C GLU A 141 4.90 2.25 12.10
N TRP A 142 5.73 1.26 11.76
CA TRP A 142 5.74 -0.05 12.37
C TRP A 142 6.89 -0.11 13.36
N ARG A 143 6.58 -0.48 14.61
CA ARG A 143 7.58 -0.78 15.63
C ARG A 143 7.61 -2.27 15.87
N PHE A 144 8.79 -2.84 15.75
CA PHE A 144 9.02 -4.27 15.96
C PHE A 144 9.52 -4.45 17.38
N TYR A 145 8.60 -4.68 18.31
CA TYR A 145 8.94 -5.14 19.65
C TYR A 145 9.15 -6.65 19.59
N ARG A 146 10.39 -7.09 19.81
CA ARG A 146 10.71 -8.52 19.96
C ARG A 146 11.22 -8.73 21.39
N GLU A 147 10.61 -9.69 22.09
CA GLU A 147 10.96 -10.11 23.46
C GLU A 147 12.27 -10.90 23.50
#